data_AF-A0A0V1ENI8-F1
#
_entry.id   AF-A0A0V1ENI8-F1
#
_cell.length_a   1.000
_cell.length_b   1.000
_cell.length_c   1.000
_cell.angle_alpha   90.00
_cell.angle_beta   90.00
_cell.angle_gamma   90.00
#
_symmetry.space_group_name_H-M   'P 1'
#
loop_
_entity.id
_entity.type
_entity.pdbx_description
1 polymer ?
#
loop_
_entity_poly.entity_id
_entity_poly.type
_entity_poly.pdbx_seq_one_letter_code
_entity_poly.pdbx_strand_id
1 'polypeptide(L)'
;LDAIRDAAFNHDVIYVAAAGNEGPALTTVGCPGGSVDACVGITAYVSSAMRTKLYSLRDRLSPMVYSWSSRGPCSDGFCGVSVCAPGAAITCVPRWSRSSYQLFNGTSMSSPNAAGSIACILSGLSNRAAISPTMVKLAIENTAKPLEDIDDGCKLASGRGLLRVTEAFDYLKRFASKLERHVHYTVKVGDSGRGIYFRELAEVEQVHLITVNVKPVFSEKTDATAMASFNKVFMMRCLGADWINAPASIDVAYSGKSFKIRIDPRNLQAGHVHHTELLAFDLSIYDAGPMFSIPITVAVPLQCMESTLPTVNFQRILLSPTLCRRRFVHVPKDCNWAVLSFRVEKCDPLAQMVFHSVQKVPHQSFHLNEDHKQFSLSPGIEYTHEFPVVQDRTVEICLAKYWASSGEVVLENCTISFHGIVPIPSVISWEKCSPVYKLMVKCGPRSERFQPIMNLKSITVPLK
;
A
#
# COMPACT_ATOMS: atom_id res chain seq x y z
N LEU A 1 9.06 -1.27 -17.28
CA LEU A 1 9.16 -2.21 -16.14
C LEU A 1 10.12 -3.34 -16.46
N ASP A 2 10.04 -3.94 -17.65
CA ASP A 2 10.96 -5.03 -18.06
C ASP A 2 12.42 -4.60 -18.07
N ALA A 3 12.73 -3.38 -18.54
CA ALA A 3 14.09 -2.84 -18.45
C ALA A 3 14.64 -2.76 -17.01
N ILE A 4 13.78 -2.55 -16.01
CA ILE A 4 14.20 -2.54 -14.59
C ILE A 4 14.50 -3.96 -14.13
N ARG A 5 13.67 -4.94 -14.52
CA ARG A 5 13.92 -6.36 -14.21
C ARG A 5 15.20 -6.85 -14.85
N ASP A 6 15.39 -6.54 -16.13
CA ASP A 6 16.60 -6.89 -16.88
C ASP A 6 17.85 -6.30 -16.22
N ALA A 7 17.83 -5.00 -15.93
CA ALA A 7 18.96 -4.37 -15.25
C ALA A 7 19.23 -4.97 -13.85
N ALA A 8 18.19 -5.36 -13.10
CA ALA A 8 18.36 -5.99 -11.80
C ALA A 8 18.88 -7.43 -11.88
N PHE A 9 18.34 -8.26 -12.78
CA PHE A 9 18.60 -9.71 -12.78
C PHE A 9 19.71 -10.14 -13.75
N ASN A 10 19.97 -9.37 -14.80
CA ASN A 10 21.01 -9.66 -15.80
C ASN A 10 22.23 -8.73 -15.66
N HIS A 11 22.05 -7.51 -15.14
CA HIS A 11 23.14 -6.52 -14.99
C HIS A 11 23.54 -6.22 -13.53
N ASP A 12 23.03 -6.97 -12.56
CA ASP A 12 23.38 -6.87 -11.14
C ASP A 12 23.16 -5.45 -10.54
N VAL A 13 22.18 -4.71 -11.06
CA VAL A 13 21.84 -3.35 -10.60
C VAL A 13 20.79 -3.40 -9.48
N ILE A 14 21.09 -2.78 -8.35
CA ILE A 14 20.13 -2.66 -7.23
C ILE A 14 19.27 -1.41 -7.45
N TYR A 15 17.99 -1.62 -7.75
CA TYR A 15 17.03 -0.53 -7.89
C TYR A 15 16.36 -0.21 -6.56
N VAL A 16 16.65 0.99 -6.02
CA VAL A 16 16.00 1.54 -4.84
C VAL A 16 15.02 2.62 -5.31
N ALA A 17 13.76 2.50 -4.93
CA ALA A 17 12.72 3.37 -5.42
C ALA A 17 11.75 3.80 -4.31
N ALA A 18 11.24 5.03 -4.44
CA ALA A 18 10.22 5.56 -3.55
C ALA A 18 8.92 4.79 -3.71
N ALA A 19 8.25 4.48 -2.59
CA ALA A 19 6.92 3.89 -2.61
C ALA A 19 5.85 4.90 -3.08
N GLY A 20 6.07 6.20 -2.89
CA GLY A 20 5.14 7.28 -3.22
C GLY A 20 4.73 8.13 -2.01
N ASN A 21 4.13 9.28 -2.27
CA ASN A 21 3.69 10.25 -1.25
C ASN A 21 2.16 10.43 -1.23
N GLU A 22 1.42 9.39 -1.64
CA GLU A 22 -0.04 9.40 -1.83
C GLU A 22 -0.77 8.66 -0.70
N GLY A 23 -0.19 8.54 0.49
CA GLY A 23 -0.88 8.00 1.68
C GLY A 23 -1.96 8.96 2.21
N PRO A 24 -2.77 8.57 3.22
CA PRO A 24 -2.68 7.38 4.07
C PRO A 24 -3.54 6.17 3.68
N ALA A 25 -4.34 6.24 2.60
CA ALA A 25 -5.13 5.10 2.15
C ALA A 25 -4.25 3.96 1.60
N LEU A 26 -4.78 2.73 1.58
CA LEU A 26 -4.11 1.57 0.99
C LEU A 26 -4.22 1.59 -0.54
N THR A 27 -3.36 0.82 -1.20
CA THR A 27 -3.34 0.74 -2.69
C THR A 27 -2.91 2.05 -3.35
N THR A 28 -2.02 2.77 -2.66
CA THR A 28 -1.47 4.07 -3.09
C THR A 28 0.01 3.98 -3.47
N VAL A 29 0.60 2.77 -3.45
CA VAL A 29 2.00 2.57 -3.89
C VAL A 29 2.10 2.81 -5.39
N GLY A 30 2.98 3.73 -5.76
CA GLY A 30 3.22 4.13 -7.14
C GLY A 30 4.29 3.29 -7.86
N CYS A 31 4.43 3.60 -9.14
CA CYS A 31 5.54 3.14 -9.97
C CYS A 31 6.78 4.03 -9.77
N PRO A 32 8.01 3.49 -9.70
CA PRO A 32 8.38 2.08 -9.88
C PRO A 32 8.48 1.26 -8.59
N GLY A 33 8.34 1.88 -7.41
CA GLY A 33 8.58 1.24 -6.11
C GLY A 33 7.74 -0.01 -5.86
N GLY A 34 6.44 0.04 -6.18
CA GLY A 34 5.54 -1.11 -6.03
C GLY A 34 5.35 -1.97 -7.29
N SER A 35 5.72 -1.45 -8.46
CA SER A 35 5.39 -2.05 -9.75
C SER A 35 6.30 -3.20 -10.15
N VAL A 36 7.50 -3.33 -9.55
CA VAL A 36 8.47 -4.38 -9.87
C VAL A 36 8.94 -5.06 -8.60
N ASP A 37 8.91 -6.38 -8.59
CA ASP A 37 9.40 -7.23 -7.50
C ASP A 37 10.92 -7.16 -7.30
N ALA A 38 11.68 -6.78 -8.34
CA ALA A 38 13.11 -6.51 -8.26
C ALA A 38 13.46 -5.20 -7.52
N CYS A 39 12.53 -4.24 -7.46
CA CYS A 39 12.77 -2.97 -6.77
C CYS A 39 12.76 -3.15 -5.24
N VAL A 40 13.59 -2.38 -4.55
CA VAL A 40 13.50 -2.16 -3.11
C VAL A 40 12.64 -0.91 -2.90
N GLY A 41 11.35 -1.12 -2.62
CA GLY A 41 10.38 -0.05 -2.37
C GLY A 41 10.55 0.55 -0.99
N ILE A 42 10.77 1.86 -0.90
CA ILE A 42 11.10 2.57 0.35
C ILE A 42 9.97 3.52 0.77
N THR A 43 9.47 3.35 2.00
CA THR A 43 8.57 4.32 2.63
C THR A 43 9.29 5.29 3.56
N ALA A 44 8.62 6.39 3.87
CA ALA A 44 9.21 7.50 4.59
C ALA A 44 8.98 7.40 6.11
N TYR A 45 10.06 7.21 6.84
CA TYR A 45 10.06 7.14 8.30
C TYR A 45 10.54 8.46 8.93
N VAL A 46 9.96 8.84 10.07
CA VAL A 46 10.39 9.96 10.89
C VAL A 46 10.57 9.52 12.34
N SER A 47 11.79 9.71 12.86
CA SER A 47 12.09 9.45 14.26
C SER A 47 11.69 10.62 15.16
N SER A 48 11.49 10.35 16.45
CA SER A 48 11.24 11.37 17.47
C SER A 48 12.32 12.48 17.45
N ALA A 49 13.59 12.08 17.32
CA ALA A 49 14.70 13.02 17.26
C ALA A 49 14.67 13.93 16.01
N MET A 50 14.27 13.38 14.86
CA MET A 50 14.13 14.17 13.62
C MET A 50 13.00 15.19 13.74
N ARG A 51 11.88 14.83 14.37
CA ARG A 51 10.75 15.74 14.60
C ARG A 51 11.18 16.97 15.41
N THR A 52 11.88 16.75 16.51
CA THR A 52 12.34 17.85 17.37
C THR A 52 13.49 18.63 16.75
N LYS A 53 14.51 17.95 16.20
CA LYS A 53 15.73 18.63 15.73
C LYS A 53 15.61 19.26 14.34
N LEU A 54 14.92 18.61 13.40
CA LEU A 54 14.80 19.11 12.03
C LEU A 54 13.59 20.02 11.86
N TYR A 55 12.47 19.69 12.50
CA TYR A 55 11.21 20.41 12.32
C TYR A 55 10.78 21.27 13.51
N SER A 56 11.62 21.35 14.55
CA SER A 56 11.33 22.15 15.75
C SER A 56 9.98 21.81 16.40
N LEU A 57 9.51 20.58 16.23
CA LEU A 57 8.25 20.12 16.83
C LEU A 57 8.44 19.94 18.34
N ARG A 58 7.48 20.46 19.11
CA ARG A 58 7.52 20.47 20.58
C ARG A 58 7.38 19.07 21.17
N ASP A 59 6.55 18.23 20.55
CA ASP A 59 6.21 16.92 21.09
C ASP A 59 7.22 15.84 20.71
N ARG A 60 7.59 15.04 21.71
CA ARG A 60 8.37 13.81 21.53
C ARG A 60 7.43 12.62 21.30
N LEU A 61 6.82 12.60 20.13
CA LEU A 61 5.99 11.48 19.70
C LEU A 61 6.87 10.26 19.36
N SER A 62 6.28 9.07 19.47
CA SER A 62 6.90 7.83 19.00
C SER A 62 7.26 7.92 17.52
N PRO A 63 8.30 7.18 17.08
CA PRO A 63 8.62 7.12 15.67
C PRO A 63 7.44 6.64 14.83
N MET A 64 7.33 7.15 13.62
CA MET A 64 6.23 6.80 12.73
C MET A 64 6.65 6.83 11.26
N VAL A 65 5.84 6.20 10.42
CA VAL A 65 5.85 6.45 8.98
C VAL A 65 5.05 7.72 8.74
N TYR A 66 5.53 8.61 7.87
CA TYR A 66 4.80 9.83 7.50
C TYR A 66 3.39 9.47 7.04
N SER A 67 2.37 10.24 7.48
CA SER A 67 0.98 9.93 7.14
C SER A 67 0.72 9.95 5.64
N TRP A 68 1.39 10.83 4.89
CA TRP A 68 1.34 10.87 3.42
C TRP A 68 2.22 9.82 2.72
N SER A 69 3.03 9.01 3.40
CA SER A 69 3.78 7.95 2.69
C SER A 69 2.78 6.94 2.12
N SER A 70 2.92 6.59 0.84
CA SER A 70 2.08 5.58 0.19
C SER A 70 2.13 4.24 0.92
N ARG A 71 1.01 3.50 0.87
CA ARG A 71 0.83 2.22 1.56
C ARG A 71 0.37 1.12 0.60
N GLY A 72 0.92 -0.07 0.83
CA GLY A 72 0.48 -1.29 0.17
C GLY A 72 -0.95 -1.71 0.58
N PRO A 73 -1.44 -2.86 0.09
CA PRO A 73 -0.85 -3.59 -1.03
C PRO A 73 -1.10 -2.84 -2.35
N CYS A 74 -0.29 -3.10 -3.36
CA CYS A 74 -0.58 -2.74 -4.74
C CYS A 74 -1.89 -3.39 -5.22
N SER A 75 -2.45 -2.91 -6.34
CA SER A 75 -3.72 -3.41 -6.89
C SER A 75 -3.72 -4.89 -7.25
N ASP A 76 -2.54 -5.48 -7.46
CA ASP A 76 -2.29 -6.90 -7.76
C ASP A 76 -1.93 -7.74 -6.52
N GLY A 77 -2.10 -7.18 -5.33
CA GLY A 77 -1.89 -7.82 -4.04
C GLY A 77 -0.45 -7.86 -3.55
N PHE A 78 0.52 -7.40 -4.33
CA PHE A 78 1.89 -7.27 -3.85
C PHE A 78 1.98 -6.26 -2.69
N CYS A 79 2.88 -6.46 -1.72
CA CYS A 79 3.05 -5.48 -0.64
C CYS A 79 3.48 -4.10 -1.19
N GLY A 80 4.36 -4.09 -2.21
CA GLY A 80 4.87 -2.87 -2.85
C GLY A 80 5.88 -2.08 -2.03
N VAL A 81 5.92 -2.30 -0.71
CA VAL A 81 6.88 -1.71 0.23
C VAL A 81 7.79 -2.81 0.78
N SER A 82 9.10 -2.64 0.62
CA SER A 82 10.11 -3.56 1.17
C SER A 82 10.48 -3.18 2.59
N VAL A 83 10.94 -1.94 2.79
CA VAL A 83 11.39 -1.40 4.08
C VAL A 83 11.12 0.11 4.16
N CYS A 84 11.28 0.70 5.33
CA CYS A 84 11.27 2.15 5.51
C CYS A 84 12.67 2.70 5.85
N ALA A 85 12.91 3.96 5.49
CA ALA A 85 14.14 4.68 5.83
C ALA A 85 13.84 6.15 6.20
N PRO A 86 14.73 6.83 6.94
CA PRO A 86 14.57 8.24 7.30
C PRO A 86 14.20 9.13 6.11
N GLY A 87 13.02 9.75 6.17
CA GLY A 87 12.44 10.51 5.05
C GLY A 87 12.55 12.02 5.15
N ALA A 88 13.30 12.52 6.14
CA ALA A 88 13.63 13.93 6.23
C ALA A 88 15.14 14.11 6.22
N ALA A 89 15.60 15.08 5.43
CA ALA A 89 17.02 15.34 5.23
C ALA A 89 17.28 16.83 5.04
N ILE A 90 18.35 17.31 5.67
CA ILE A 90 18.99 18.56 5.27
C ILE A 90 19.91 18.22 4.11
N THR A 91 19.61 18.75 2.93
CA THR A 91 20.36 18.46 1.70
C THR A 91 20.87 19.74 1.08
N CYS A 92 21.97 19.62 0.31
CA CYS A 92 22.43 20.70 -0.53
C CYS A 92 21.41 21.01 -1.62
N VAL A 93 21.37 22.27 -2.03
CA VAL A 93 20.52 22.76 -3.12
C VAL A 93 21.38 23.52 -4.14
N PRO A 94 20.93 23.63 -5.41
CA PRO A 94 21.65 24.39 -6.41
C PRO A 94 21.91 25.83 -5.97
N ARG A 95 23.08 26.39 -6.33
CA ARG A 95 23.48 27.75 -5.93
C ARG A 95 22.49 28.85 -6.33
N TRP A 96 21.74 28.65 -7.42
CA TRP A 96 20.74 29.62 -7.88
C TRP A 96 19.59 29.79 -6.88
N SER A 97 19.34 28.80 -6.01
CA SER A 97 18.37 28.89 -4.91
C SER A 97 18.82 29.80 -3.76
N ARG A 98 20.03 30.38 -3.84
CA ARG A 98 20.63 31.29 -2.84
C ARG A 98 20.66 30.72 -1.41
N SER A 99 20.72 29.40 -1.28
CA SER A 99 20.92 28.69 -0.01
C SER A 99 21.98 27.61 -0.17
N SER A 100 22.75 27.33 0.88
CA SER A 100 23.72 26.22 0.89
C SER A 100 23.06 24.87 1.18
N TYR A 101 21.94 24.88 1.91
CA TYR A 101 21.14 23.69 2.23
C TYR A 101 19.67 24.03 2.42
N GLN A 102 18.81 23.02 2.30
CA GLN A 102 17.39 23.10 2.63
C GLN A 102 16.93 21.80 3.31
N LEU A 103 15.90 21.92 4.14
CA LEU A 103 15.24 20.76 4.74
C LEU A 103 14.11 20.30 3.82
N PHE A 104 14.16 19.06 3.37
CA PHE A 104 13.10 18.42 2.62
C PHE A 104 12.65 17.12 3.29
N ASN A 105 11.40 16.75 3.02
CA ASN A 105 10.85 15.44 3.32
C ASN A 105 10.19 14.81 2.10
N GLY A 106 10.20 13.49 2.08
CA GLY A 106 9.59 12.70 1.03
C GLY A 106 10.08 11.26 1.08
N THR A 107 9.33 10.34 0.48
CA THR A 107 9.90 9.05 0.07
C THR A 107 11.07 9.25 -0.91
N SER A 108 11.07 10.39 -1.62
CA SER A 108 12.19 10.90 -2.44
C SER A 108 13.47 11.21 -1.64
N MET A 109 13.38 11.41 -0.31
CA MET A 109 14.54 11.57 0.57
C MET A 109 14.89 10.26 1.30
N SER A 110 13.89 9.42 1.59
CA SER A 110 14.11 8.07 2.12
C SER A 110 14.84 7.15 1.14
N SER A 111 14.49 7.21 -0.14
CA SER A 111 15.08 6.36 -1.17
C SER A 111 16.59 6.56 -1.32
N PRO A 112 17.12 7.80 -1.46
CA PRO A 112 18.57 8.00 -1.48
C PRO A 112 19.24 7.70 -0.14
N ASN A 113 18.56 7.89 1.01
CA ASN A 113 19.08 7.46 2.30
C ASN A 113 19.27 5.93 2.36
N ALA A 114 18.29 5.16 1.90
CA ALA A 114 18.38 3.71 1.77
C ALA A 114 19.46 3.30 0.75
N ALA A 115 19.53 3.96 -0.41
CA ALA A 115 20.54 3.68 -1.44
C ALA A 115 21.97 3.91 -0.91
N GLY A 116 22.21 5.01 -0.20
CA GLY A 116 23.49 5.28 0.47
C GLY A 116 23.81 4.24 1.55
N SER A 117 22.81 3.82 2.32
CA SER A 117 22.95 2.75 3.31
C SER A 117 23.36 1.42 2.67
N ILE A 118 22.75 1.06 1.53
CA ILE A 118 23.11 -0.13 0.74
C ILE A 118 24.52 -0.01 0.18
N ALA A 119 24.90 1.17 -0.32
CA ALA A 119 26.26 1.41 -0.79
C ALA A 119 27.31 1.22 0.31
N CYS A 120 27.02 1.63 1.56
CA CYS A 120 27.88 1.36 2.71
C CYS A 120 28.01 -0.14 3.00
N ILE A 121 26.89 -0.90 3.00
CA ILE A 121 26.90 -2.36 3.18
C ILE A 121 27.81 -3.02 2.15
N LEU A 122 27.60 -2.71 0.87
CA LEU A 122 28.39 -3.27 -0.23
C LEU A 122 29.86 -2.86 -0.14
N SER A 123 30.15 -1.64 0.31
CA SER A 123 31.51 -1.14 0.41
C SER A 123 32.37 -1.93 1.39
N GLY A 124 31.76 -2.40 2.49
CA GLY A 124 32.45 -3.22 3.51
C GLY A 124 32.66 -4.68 3.14
N LEU A 125 32.03 -5.19 2.07
CA LEU A 125 32.17 -6.59 1.65
C LEU A 125 33.45 -6.78 0.82
N SER A 126 34.23 -7.81 1.16
CA SER A 126 35.50 -8.13 0.49
C SER A 126 35.28 -8.66 -0.93
N ASN A 127 34.23 -9.45 -1.16
CA ASN A 127 33.89 -10.02 -2.45
C ASN A 127 32.52 -9.53 -2.95
N ARG A 128 32.46 -8.28 -3.42
CA ARG A 128 31.26 -7.71 -4.08
C ARG A 128 30.87 -8.51 -5.33
N ALA A 129 31.91 -9.07 -5.97
CA ALA A 129 31.92 -10.07 -7.02
C ALA A 129 30.97 -11.25 -6.82
N ALA A 130 30.53 -11.58 -5.60
CA ALA A 130 29.69 -12.74 -5.30
C ALA A 130 28.26 -12.37 -4.87
N ILE A 131 27.95 -11.07 -4.77
CA ILE A 131 26.66 -10.59 -4.28
C ILE A 131 25.74 -10.30 -5.46
N SER A 132 24.44 -10.61 -5.32
CA SER A 132 23.41 -10.22 -6.27
C SER A 132 22.40 -9.26 -5.65
N PRO A 133 21.63 -8.50 -6.47
CA PRO A 133 20.57 -7.64 -5.98
C PRO A 133 19.52 -8.38 -5.13
N THR A 134 19.19 -9.62 -5.49
CA THR A 134 18.27 -10.47 -4.73
C THR A 134 18.79 -10.76 -3.32
N MET A 135 20.06 -11.13 -3.18
CA MET A 135 20.68 -11.36 -1.87
C MET A 135 20.66 -10.11 -0.98
N VAL A 136 20.95 -8.94 -1.57
CA VAL A 136 20.92 -7.66 -0.84
C VAL A 136 19.51 -7.34 -0.38
N LYS A 137 18.51 -7.52 -1.25
CA LYS A 137 17.11 -7.32 -0.90
C LYS A 137 16.68 -8.26 0.23
N LEU A 138 17.02 -9.55 0.16
CA LEU A 138 16.76 -10.52 1.22
C LEU A 138 17.41 -10.12 2.55
N ALA A 139 18.67 -9.70 2.52
CA ALA A 139 19.39 -9.28 3.71
C ALA A 139 18.68 -8.10 4.39
N ILE A 140 18.31 -7.08 3.61
CA ILE A 140 17.65 -5.87 4.13
C ILE A 140 16.25 -6.18 4.66
N GLU A 141 15.48 -6.99 3.94
CA GLU A 141 14.12 -7.36 4.33
C GLU A 141 14.11 -8.26 5.58
N ASN A 142 15.04 -9.21 5.69
CA ASN A 142 15.09 -10.15 6.81
C ASN A 142 15.74 -9.55 8.08
N THR A 143 16.53 -8.49 7.96
CA THR A 143 17.17 -7.85 9.12
C THR A 143 16.53 -6.53 9.54
N ALA A 144 15.57 -6.00 8.78
CA ALA A 144 14.85 -4.79 9.13
C ALA A 144 14.23 -4.89 10.54
N LYS A 145 14.17 -3.75 11.25
CA LYS A 145 13.53 -3.67 12.57
C LYS A 145 12.04 -3.36 12.39
N PRO A 146 11.12 -4.27 12.76
CA PRO A 146 9.69 -3.98 12.72
C PRO A 146 9.36 -2.74 13.56
N LEU A 147 8.45 -1.92 13.04
CA LEU A 147 7.92 -0.77 13.78
C LEU A 147 6.61 -1.18 14.41
N GLU A 148 6.63 -1.36 15.73
CA GLU A 148 5.45 -1.65 16.55
C GLU A 148 4.50 -0.43 16.55
N ASP A 149 3.19 -0.67 16.69
CA ASP A 149 2.14 0.33 16.84
C ASP A 149 1.89 1.32 15.68
N ILE A 150 2.44 1.07 14.50
CA ILE A 150 2.12 1.86 13.30
C ILE A 150 0.93 1.24 12.57
N ASP A 151 -0.15 2.02 12.38
CA ASP A 151 -1.26 1.72 11.46
C ASP A 151 -1.94 0.37 11.74
N ASP A 152 -2.36 0.16 12.99
CA ASP A 152 -2.99 -1.07 13.49
C ASP A 152 -2.14 -2.35 13.27
N GLY A 153 -0.81 -2.21 13.29
CA GLY A 153 0.14 -3.33 13.17
C GLY A 153 0.33 -3.84 11.74
N CYS A 154 -0.15 -3.09 10.75
CA CYS A 154 -0.14 -3.52 9.36
C CYS A 154 1.20 -3.21 8.68
N LYS A 155 1.92 -4.25 8.25
CA LYS A 155 3.18 -4.16 7.45
C LYS A 155 3.04 -3.36 6.16
N LEU A 156 1.81 -3.08 5.72
CA LEU A 156 1.52 -2.35 4.49
C LEU A 156 2.09 -0.91 4.47
N ALA A 157 2.39 -0.32 5.62
CA ALA A 157 2.99 1.02 5.72
C ALA A 157 4.52 1.02 5.82
N SER A 158 5.11 0.08 6.54
CA SER A 158 6.56 0.06 6.83
C SER A 158 7.31 -1.08 6.13
N GLY A 159 6.62 -1.96 5.42
CA GLY A 159 7.17 -3.19 4.87
C GLY A 159 7.64 -4.11 5.99
N ARG A 160 8.90 -4.56 5.89
CA ARG A 160 9.59 -5.32 6.95
C ARG A 160 10.08 -4.43 8.11
N GLY A 161 9.96 -3.11 7.99
CA GLY A 161 10.33 -2.14 9.01
C GLY A 161 11.56 -1.30 8.63
N LEU A 162 12.25 -0.77 9.65
CA LEU A 162 13.36 0.16 9.47
C LEU A 162 14.64 -0.55 9.02
N LEU A 163 15.25 -0.08 7.94
CA LEU A 163 16.52 -0.59 7.41
C LEU A 163 17.63 -0.51 8.47
N ARG A 164 18.39 -1.60 8.63
CA ARG A 164 19.52 -1.70 9.54
C ARG A 164 20.80 -2.15 8.84
N VAL A 165 21.77 -1.23 8.75
CA VAL A 165 23.01 -1.39 7.97
C VAL A 165 23.88 -2.52 8.50
N THR A 166 24.19 -2.51 9.80
CA THR A 166 25.11 -3.47 10.42
C THR A 166 24.59 -4.90 10.32
N GLU A 167 23.32 -5.10 10.65
CA GLU A 167 22.69 -6.41 10.67
C GLU A 167 22.53 -6.98 9.25
N ALA A 168 22.19 -6.15 8.25
CA ALA A 168 22.17 -6.58 6.85
C ALA A 168 23.58 -6.95 6.34
N PHE A 169 24.61 -6.24 6.78
CA PHE A 169 26.00 -6.58 6.46
C PHE A 169 26.45 -7.90 7.09
N ASP A 170 26.15 -8.13 8.36
CA ASP A 170 26.46 -9.38 9.06
C ASP A 170 25.70 -10.57 8.47
N TYR A 171 24.45 -10.35 8.05
CA TYR A 171 23.66 -11.33 7.32
C TYR A 171 24.36 -11.75 6.01
N LEU A 172 24.77 -10.78 5.18
CA LEU A 172 25.45 -11.08 3.92
C LEU A 172 26.78 -11.80 4.15
N LYS A 173 27.56 -11.39 5.16
CA LYS A 173 28.79 -12.10 5.54
C LYS A 173 28.55 -13.56 5.91
N ARG A 174 27.45 -13.86 6.62
CA ARG A 174 27.14 -15.20 7.11
C ARG A 174 26.55 -16.11 6.03
N PHE A 175 25.70 -15.56 5.14
CA PHE A 175 24.87 -16.37 4.25
C PHE A 175 25.17 -16.22 2.76
N ALA A 176 25.90 -15.19 2.30
CA ALA A 176 26.10 -14.97 0.87
C ALA A 176 26.78 -16.13 0.14
N SER A 177 27.67 -16.88 0.80
CA SER A 177 28.31 -18.06 0.21
C SER A 177 27.41 -19.30 0.13
N LYS A 178 26.31 -19.31 0.88
CA LYS A 178 25.34 -20.43 0.93
C LYS A 178 24.10 -20.16 0.06
N LEU A 179 23.85 -18.89 -0.24
CA LEU A 179 22.73 -18.46 -1.05
C LEU A 179 23.06 -18.61 -2.54
N GLU A 180 22.04 -18.98 -3.31
CA GLU A 180 22.16 -19.06 -4.76
C GLU A 180 22.18 -17.65 -5.35
N ARG A 181 23.32 -17.24 -5.91
CA ARG A 181 23.52 -15.86 -6.38
C ARG A 181 22.54 -15.44 -7.46
N HIS A 182 22.38 -16.27 -8.49
CA HIS A 182 21.65 -15.90 -9.70
C HIS A 182 20.21 -16.38 -9.71
N VAL A 183 19.62 -16.68 -8.55
CA VAL A 183 18.26 -17.19 -8.43
C VAL A 183 17.39 -16.16 -7.72
N HIS A 184 16.26 -15.83 -8.34
CA HIS A 184 15.16 -15.12 -7.68
C HIS A 184 13.86 -15.89 -7.85
N TYR A 185 12.94 -15.76 -6.89
CA TYR A 185 11.67 -16.46 -6.92
C TYR A 185 10.56 -15.50 -7.34
N THR A 186 9.97 -15.74 -8.50
CA THR A 186 8.75 -15.03 -8.91
C THR A 186 7.54 -15.77 -8.38
N VAL A 187 6.68 -15.02 -7.67
CA VAL A 187 5.39 -15.50 -7.18
C VAL A 187 4.29 -14.95 -8.09
N LYS A 188 3.46 -15.86 -8.63
CA LYS A 188 2.30 -15.53 -9.43
C LYS A 188 1.04 -16.15 -8.81
N VAL A 189 0.04 -15.32 -8.57
CA VAL A 189 -1.24 -15.68 -7.94
C VAL A 189 -2.36 -15.51 -8.96
N GLY A 190 -3.14 -16.58 -9.20
CA GLY A 190 -4.18 -16.56 -10.23
C GLY A 190 -3.63 -16.19 -11.61
N ASP A 191 -4.35 -15.31 -12.33
CA ASP A 191 -4.05 -14.97 -13.73
C ASP A 191 -2.82 -14.07 -13.87
N SER A 192 -2.62 -13.09 -12.97
CA SER A 192 -1.53 -12.12 -13.06
C SER A 192 -1.15 -11.45 -11.74
N GLY A 193 -1.74 -11.86 -10.61
CA GLY A 193 -1.46 -11.25 -9.31
C GLY A 193 -0.07 -11.59 -8.78
N ARG A 194 0.47 -10.75 -7.90
CA ARG A 194 1.71 -10.99 -7.15
C ARG A 194 1.45 -11.25 -5.65
N GLY A 195 0.21 -11.08 -5.23
CA GLY A 195 -0.31 -11.44 -3.93
C GLY A 195 -1.81 -11.69 -3.99
N ILE A 196 -2.38 -12.08 -2.86
CA ILE A 196 -3.83 -12.28 -2.73
C ILE A 196 -4.39 -11.03 -2.06
N TYR A 197 -5.32 -10.35 -2.75
CA TYR A 197 -5.95 -9.14 -2.22
C TYR A 197 -7.44 -9.12 -2.48
N PHE A 198 -8.21 -9.42 -1.44
CA PHE A 198 -9.66 -9.33 -1.42
C PHE A 198 -10.08 -7.98 -0.82
N ARG A 199 -10.92 -7.23 -1.55
CA ARG A 199 -11.42 -5.92 -1.13
C ARG A 199 -12.93 -5.81 -1.34
N GLU A 200 -13.50 -6.56 -2.29
CA GLU A 200 -14.92 -6.48 -2.62
C GLU A 200 -15.77 -7.40 -1.75
N LEU A 201 -17.03 -7.03 -1.57
CA LEU A 201 -17.97 -7.76 -0.72
C LEU A 201 -18.12 -9.22 -1.16
N ALA A 202 -18.32 -9.45 -2.46
CA ALA A 202 -18.44 -10.80 -3.02
C ALA A 202 -17.19 -11.68 -2.80
N GLU A 203 -16.01 -11.07 -2.61
CA GLU A 203 -14.78 -11.82 -2.32
C GLU A 203 -14.71 -12.27 -0.86
N VAL A 204 -15.29 -11.53 0.08
CA VAL A 204 -15.19 -11.85 1.52
C VAL A 204 -16.32 -12.74 2.03
N GLU A 205 -17.39 -12.92 1.26
CA GLU A 205 -18.55 -13.75 1.62
C GLU A 205 -18.39 -15.24 1.30
N GLN A 206 -17.32 -15.60 0.58
CA GLN A 206 -17.09 -16.97 0.13
C GLN A 206 -15.68 -17.47 0.47
N VAL A 207 -15.55 -18.79 0.50
CA VAL A 207 -14.25 -19.46 0.67
C VAL A 207 -13.58 -19.58 -0.68
N HIS A 208 -12.30 -19.21 -0.75
CA HIS A 208 -11.52 -19.27 -1.97
C HIS A 208 -10.49 -20.39 -1.94
N LEU A 209 -10.26 -21.00 -3.10
CA LEU A 209 -9.16 -21.91 -3.34
C LEU A 209 -8.29 -21.36 -4.47
N ILE A 210 -7.23 -20.64 -4.09
CA ILE A 210 -6.40 -19.87 -5.02
C ILE A 210 -5.17 -20.68 -5.42
N THR A 211 -4.87 -20.71 -6.72
CA THR A 211 -3.65 -21.33 -7.24
C THR A 211 -2.49 -20.33 -7.21
N VAL A 212 -1.39 -20.75 -6.62
CA VAL A 212 -0.13 -20.00 -6.55
C VAL A 212 0.94 -20.76 -7.31
N ASN A 213 1.65 -20.05 -8.17
CA ASN A 213 2.77 -20.56 -8.95
C ASN A 213 4.04 -19.84 -8.49
N VAL A 214 5.00 -20.60 -8.01
CA VAL A 214 6.33 -20.10 -7.65
C VAL A 214 7.32 -20.63 -8.68
N LYS A 215 8.09 -19.74 -9.30
CA LYS A 215 9.09 -20.11 -10.29
C LYS A 215 10.45 -19.51 -9.91
N PRO A 216 11.52 -20.32 -9.81
CA PRO A 216 12.87 -19.80 -9.76
C PRO A 216 13.24 -19.25 -11.15
N VAL A 217 13.76 -18.04 -11.18
CA VAL A 217 14.21 -17.36 -12.38
C VAL A 217 15.71 -17.11 -12.24
N PHE A 218 16.43 -17.57 -13.26
CA PHE A 218 17.87 -17.58 -13.29
C PHE A 218 18.38 -16.43 -14.16
N SER A 219 19.51 -15.85 -13.78
CA SER A 219 20.23 -14.91 -14.65
C SER A 219 20.68 -15.64 -15.93
N GLU A 220 20.74 -14.92 -17.05
CA GLU A 220 21.24 -15.45 -18.34
C GLU A 220 22.68 -15.99 -18.26
N LYS A 221 23.44 -15.56 -17.24
CA LYS A 221 24.82 -16.01 -16.99
C LYS A 221 24.91 -17.39 -16.33
N THR A 222 23.77 -18.00 -15.97
CA THR A 222 23.75 -19.26 -15.22
C THR A 222 23.98 -20.45 -16.14
N ASP A 223 24.85 -21.39 -15.74
CA ASP A 223 25.08 -22.61 -16.49
C ASP A 223 23.84 -23.53 -16.53
N ALA A 224 23.61 -24.16 -17.69
CA ALA A 224 22.46 -25.03 -17.93
C ALA A 224 22.45 -26.25 -16.98
N THR A 225 23.63 -26.75 -16.61
CA THR A 225 23.76 -27.89 -15.68
C THR A 225 23.26 -27.50 -14.29
N ALA A 226 23.65 -26.31 -13.81
CA ALA A 226 23.22 -25.78 -12.51
C ALA A 226 21.70 -25.58 -12.48
N MET A 227 21.11 -25.09 -13.58
CA MET A 227 19.66 -24.95 -13.73
C MET A 227 18.96 -26.32 -13.69
N ALA A 228 19.47 -27.32 -14.40
CA ALA A 228 18.88 -28.66 -14.44
C ALA A 228 18.94 -29.39 -13.09
N SER A 229 20.01 -29.19 -12.32
CA SER A 229 20.18 -29.77 -10.98
C SER A 229 19.46 -29.00 -9.87
N PHE A 230 18.80 -27.88 -10.18
CA PHE A 230 18.17 -27.05 -9.16
C PHE A 230 16.93 -27.74 -8.58
N ASN A 231 17.02 -28.10 -7.30
CA ASN A 231 15.90 -28.52 -6.47
C ASN A 231 16.08 -27.91 -5.07
N LYS A 232 15.04 -27.25 -4.57
CA LYS A 232 14.97 -26.75 -3.19
C LYS A 232 13.64 -27.11 -2.57
N VAL A 233 13.69 -27.57 -1.33
CA VAL A 233 12.50 -27.82 -0.51
C VAL A 233 12.30 -26.65 0.45
N PHE A 234 11.14 -26.02 0.35
CA PHE A 234 10.74 -24.91 1.21
C PHE A 234 9.73 -25.36 2.26
N MET A 235 9.98 -24.99 3.51
CA MET A 235 8.98 -25.02 4.56
C MET A 235 8.14 -23.76 4.51
N MET A 236 6.82 -23.92 4.48
CA MET A 236 5.88 -22.81 4.44
C MET A 236 5.37 -22.53 5.85
N ARG A 237 5.40 -21.27 6.27
CA ARG A 237 4.91 -20.81 7.59
C ARG A 237 4.00 -19.60 7.40
N CYS A 238 2.82 -19.65 8.00
CA CYS A 238 1.92 -18.51 8.11
C CYS A 238 1.79 -18.16 9.60
N LEU A 239 2.02 -16.90 9.97
CA LEU A 239 1.90 -16.45 11.35
C LEU A 239 0.54 -15.78 11.55
N GLY A 240 -0.19 -16.19 12.60
CA GLY A 240 -1.36 -15.47 13.11
C GLY A 240 -2.58 -15.45 12.19
N ALA A 241 -2.83 -16.50 11.40
CA ALA A 241 -3.97 -16.55 10.48
C ALA A 241 -4.57 -17.96 10.33
N ASP A 242 -5.52 -18.30 11.21
CA ASP A 242 -6.23 -19.58 11.19
C ASP A 242 -7.21 -19.71 10.00
N TRP A 243 -7.52 -18.58 9.35
CA TRP A 243 -8.35 -18.48 8.17
C TRP A 243 -7.63 -18.84 6.86
N ILE A 244 -6.37 -19.29 6.94
CA ILE A 244 -5.56 -19.71 5.79
C ILE A 244 -5.10 -21.15 6.00
N ASN A 245 -5.30 -21.97 4.97
CA ASN A 245 -4.76 -23.32 4.92
C ASN A 245 -3.88 -23.47 3.66
N ALA A 246 -2.60 -23.71 3.90
CA ALA A 246 -1.55 -23.85 2.89
C ALA A 246 -0.74 -25.12 3.15
N PRO A 247 -0.08 -25.70 2.13
CA PRO A 247 0.79 -26.85 2.31
C PRO A 247 1.95 -26.53 3.26
N ALA A 248 2.31 -27.46 4.15
CA ALA A 248 3.39 -27.26 5.12
C ALA A 248 4.79 -27.19 4.49
N SER A 249 4.97 -27.84 3.35
CA SER A 249 6.21 -27.77 2.55
C SER A 249 5.91 -27.91 1.07
N ILE A 250 6.82 -27.38 0.26
CA ILE A 250 6.79 -27.50 -1.21
C ILE A 250 8.19 -27.83 -1.72
N ASP A 251 8.26 -28.68 -2.74
CA ASP A 251 9.47 -28.93 -3.53
C ASP A 251 9.40 -28.07 -4.80
N VAL A 252 10.42 -27.24 -5.01
CA VAL A 252 10.53 -26.31 -6.15
C VAL A 252 11.77 -26.68 -6.95
N ALA A 253 11.54 -27.25 -8.13
CA ALA A 253 12.54 -27.46 -9.16
C ALA A 253 12.60 -26.28 -10.14
N TYR A 254 13.50 -26.36 -11.13
CA TYR A 254 13.64 -25.38 -12.22
C TYR A 254 12.32 -24.99 -12.90
N SER A 255 11.44 -25.96 -13.16
CA SER A 255 10.14 -25.74 -13.80
C SER A 255 9.18 -24.87 -12.97
N GLY A 256 9.50 -24.64 -11.69
CA GLY A 256 8.60 -24.06 -10.72
C GLY A 256 7.62 -25.07 -10.12
N LYS A 257 6.82 -24.60 -9.18
CA LYS A 257 5.82 -25.38 -8.46
C LYS A 257 4.49 -24.63 -8.43
N SER A 258 3.42 -25.35 -8.78
CA SER A 258 2.04 -24.90 -8.60
C SER A 258 1.43 -25.61 -7.40
N PHE A 259 0.74 -24.86 -6.55
CA PHE A 259 -0.02 -25.39 -5.41
C PHE A 259 -1.22 -24.50 -5.11
N LYS A 260 -2.15 -24.99 -4.30
CA LYS A 260 -3.37 -24.26 -3.93
C LYS A 260 -3.34 -23.85 -2.47
N ILE A 261 -3.87 -22.67 -2.18
CA ILE A 261 -4.07 -22.13 -0.83
C ILE A 261 -5.57 -21.92 -0.65
N ARG A 262 -6.12 -22.44 0.46
CA ARG A 262 -7.51 -22.21 0.86
C ARG A 262 -7.57 -21.02 1.81
N ILE A 263 -8.50 -20.10 1.57
CA ILE A 263 -8.67 -18.86 2.34
C ILE A 263 -10.15 -18.72 2.70
N ASP A 264 -10.44 -18.57 4.00
CA ASP A 264 -11.79 -18.41 4.52
C ASP A 264 -11.97 -17.04 5.22
N PRO A 265 -12.34 -16.00 4.47
CA PRO A 265 -12.47 -14.64 5.01
C PRO A 265 -13.74 -14.40 5.83
N ARG A 266 -14.69 -15.34 5.88
CA ARG A 266 -16.06 -15.09 6.37
C ARG A 266 -16.17 -14.74 7.85
N ASN A 267 -15.21 -15.19 8.66
CA ASN A 267 -15.18 -14.94 10.10
C ASN A 267 -14.29 -13.75 10.49
N LEU A 268 -13.74 -13.03 9.51
CA LEU A 268 -12.91 -11.86 9.75
C LEU A 268 -13.76 -10.65 10.15
N GLN A 269 -13.22 -9.81 11.02
CA GLN A 269 -13.92 -8.63 11.51
C GLN A 269 -14.19 -7.63 10.36
N ALA A 270 -15.46 -7.27 10.17
CA ALA A 270 -15.91 -6.29 9.18
C ALA A 270 -15.47 -4.86 9.53
N GLY A 271 -15.22 -4.06 8.50
CA GLY A 271 -14.72 -2.69 8.59
C GLY A 271 -13.21 -2.56 8.76
N HIS A 272 -12.49 -3.68 8.84
CA HIS A 272 -11.05 -3.74 9.08
C HIS A 272 -10.31 -4.43 7.92
N VAL A 273 -9.00 -4.20 7.88
CA VAL A 273 -8.07 -4.93 7.01
C VAL A 273 -7.31 -5.97 7.83
N HIS A 274 -7.20 -7.16 7.27
CA HIS A 274 -6.46 -8.29 7.82
C HIS A 274 -5.33 -8.60 6.86
N HIS A 275 -4.10 -8.60 7.35
CA HIS A 275 -2.92 -8.84 6.52
C HIS A 275 -2.04 -9.89 7.16
N THR A 276 -1.57 -10.82 6.34
CA THR A 276 -0.58 -11.83 6.72
C THR A 276 0.22 -12.25 5.49
N GLU A 277 1.25 -13.04 5.72
CA GLU A 277 2.16 -13.49 4.67
C GLU A 277 2.46 -14.97 4.87
N LEU A 278 2.38 -15.73 3.78
CA LEU A 278 2.90 -17.09 3.77
C LEU A 278 4.39 -17.03 3.42
N LEU A 279 5.24 -17.29 4.40
CA LEU A 279 6.69 -17.19 4.32
C LEU A 279 7.29 -18.55 3.94
N ALA A 280 8.21 -18.57 2.98
CA ALA A 280 8.90 -19.77 2.52
C ALA A 280 10.35 -19.80 2.99
N PHE A 281 10.71 -20.79 3.81
CA PHE A 281 12.06 -20.98 4.35
C PHE A 281 12.74 -22.15 3.65
N ASP A 282 13.95 -21.95 3.14
CA ASP A 282 14.75 -23.05 2.59
C ASP A 282 15.20 -23.98 3.73
N LEU A 283 14.84 -25.26 3.66
CA LEU A 283 15.17 -26.24 4.70
C LEU A 283 16.67 -26.42 4.92
N SER A 284 17.49 -26.21 3.88
CA SER A 284 18.94 -26.34 3.97
C SER A 284 19.61 -25.16 4.70
N ILE A 285 18.96 -24.00 4.72
CA ILE A 285 19.49 -22.75 5.29
C ILE A 285 18.40 -21.97 6.04
N TYR A 286 17.66 -22.66 6.91
CA TYR A 286 16.51 -22.09 7.64
C TYR A 286 16.84 -20.78 8.38
N ASP A 287 18.04 -20.70 8.97
CA ASP A 287 18.52 -19.52 9.70
C ASP A 287 18.69 -18.26 8.83
N ALA A 288 18.72 -18.40 7.50
CA ALA A 288 18.77 -17.28 6.57
C ALA A 288 17.42 -16.53 6.48
N GLY A 289 16.37 -17.03 7.13
CA GLY A 289 15.04 -16.44 7.08
C GLY A 289 14.28 -16.80 5.78
N PRO A 290 13.15 -16.13 5.51
CA PRO A 290 12.34 -16.44 4.34
C PRO A 290 13.03 -16.01 3.04
N MET A 291 12.95 -16.88 2.02
CA MET A 291 13.50 -16.64 0.68
C MET A 291 12.51 -15.94 -0.25
N PHE A 292 11.21 -16.10 0.01
CA PHE A 292 10.13 -15.34 -0.62
C PHE A 292 8.89 -15.39 0.28
N SER A 293 7.92 -14.56 -0.03
CA SER A 293 6.65 -14.51 0.68
C SER A 293 5.49 -14.29 -0.27
N ILE A 294 4.34 -14.87 0.08
CA ILE A 294 3.07 -14.64 -0.62
C ILE A 294 2.24 -13.73 0.29
N PRO A 295 2.11 -12.43 -0.02
CA PRO A 295 1.30 -11.51 0.78
C PRO A 295 -0.19 -11.79 0.56
N ILE A 296 -0.94 -11.79 1.66
CA ILE A 296 -2.38 -12.06 1.68
C ILE A 296 -3.04 -10.95 2.49
N THR A 297 -3.85 -10.14 1.81
CA THR A 297 -4.57 -9.01 2.40
C THR A 297 -6.06 -9.19 2.15
N VAL A 298 -6.86 -9.06 3.20
CA VAL A 298 -8.32 -9.12 3.12
C VAL A 298 -8.89 -7.89 3.81
N ALA A 299 -9.50 -7.00 3.03
CA ALA A 299 -10.26 -5.88 3.55
C ALA A 299 -11.75 -6.25 3.55
N VAL A 300 -12.35 -6.36 4.73
CA VAL A 300 -13.74 -6.80 4.88
C VAL A 300 -14.63 -5.55 4.97
N PRO A 301 -15.46 -5.25 3.95
CA PRO A 301 -16.33 -4.09 4.01
C PRO A 301 -17.45 -4.23 5.04
N LEU A 302 -17.84 -3.12 5.65
CA LEU A 302 -19.13 -2.97 6.33
C LEU A 302 -20.24 -2.85 5.28
N GLN A 303 -21.39 -3.46 5.56
CA GLN A 303 -22.60 -3.30 4.76
C GLN A 303 -23.55 -2.33 5.46
N CYS A 304 -24.30 -1.55 4.67
CA CYS A 304 -25.43 -0.80 5.20
C CYS A 304 -26.58 -1.75 5.53
N MET A 305 -27.30 -1.50 6.62
CA MET A 305 -28.51 -2.25 6.95
C MET A 305 -29.61 -1.93 5.94
N GLU A 306 -30.16 -2.95 5.28
CA GLU A 306 -31.20 -2.81 4.24
C GLU A 306 -32.48 -2.11 4.74
N SER A 307 -32.79 -2.22 6.04
CA SER A 307 -34.00 -1.66 6.64
C SER A 307 -33.94 -0.15 6.94
N THR A 308 -32.78 0.48 6.77
CA THR A 308 -32.55 1.90 7.08
C THR A 308 -31.99 2.64 5.86
N LEU A 309 -32.05 3.98 5.88
CA LEU A 309 -31.27 4.78 4.94
C LEU A 309 -29.81 4.30 4.96
N PRO A 310 -29.10 4.27 3.82
CA PRO A 310 -27.75 3.72 3.75
C PRO A 310 -26.76 4.64 4.47
N THR A 311 -26.71 4.50 5.79
CA THR A 311 -25.79 5.20 6.68
C THR A 311 -25.02 4.15 7.47
N VAL A 312 -23.72 4.33 7.56
CA VAL A 312 -22.87 3.64 8.54
C VAL A 312 -22.52 4.60 9.65
N ASN A 313 -22.70 4.17 10.90
CA ASN A 313 -22.45 4.97 12.09
C ASN A 313 -21.29 4.40 12.89
N PHE A 314 -20.38 5.27 13.33
CA PHE A 314 -19.34 4.98 14.30
C PHE A 314 -19.49 5.91 15.49
N GLN A 315 -19.66 5.32 16.67
CA GLN A 315 -19.95 6.08 17.89
C GLN A 315 -18.82 7.04 18.25
N ARG A 316 -17.58 6.55 18.25
CA ARG A 316 -16.41 7.31 18.69
C ARG A 316 -15.16 6.84 17.95
N ILE A 317 -14.37 7.78 17.42
CA ILE A 317 -13.11 7.51 16.72
C ILE A 317 -11.99 8.28 17.42
N LEU A 318 -11.01 7.56 17.96
CA LEU A 318 -9.78 8.12 18.52
C LEU A 318 -8.67 8.09 17.46
N LEU A 319 -8.07 9.25 17.22
CA LEU A 319 -6.96 9.48 16.30
C LEU A 319 -5.76 10.02 17.07
N SER A 320 -4.72 9.20 17.20
CA SER A 320 -3.43 9.62 17.72
C SER A 320 -2.51 10.09 16.57
N PRO A 321 -1.44 10.86 16.85
CA PRO A 321 -0.54 11.34 15.81
C PRO A 321 0.13 10.26 14.96
N THR A 322 0.30 9.04 15.50
CA THR A 322 0.98 7.93 14.83
C THR A 322 0.04 7.01 14.06
N LEU A 323 -1.27 7.13 14.26
CA LEU A 323 -2.24 6.11 13.88
C LEU A 323 -3.23 6.66 12.85
N CYS A 324 -3.48 5.87 11.81
CA CYS A 324 -4.47 6.16 10.79
C CYS A 324 -5.70 5.29 11.07
N ARG A 325 -6.90 5.89 11.05
CA ARG A 325 -8.15 5.14 11.19
C ARG A 325 -8.76 4.95 9.82
N ARG A 326 -8.75 3.70 9.37
CA ARG A 326 -9.36 3.29 8.09
C ARG A 326 -10.61 2.46 8.32
N ARG A 327 -11.60 2.65 7.46
CA ARG A 327 -12.83 1.85 7.41
C ARG A 327 -13.11 1.47 5.96
N PHE A 328 -13.50 0.22 5.78
CA PHE A 328 -13.96 -0.29 4.49
C PHE A 328 -15.48 -0.38 4.52
N VAL A 329 -16.13 0.20 3.53
CA VAL A 329 -17.60 0.20 3.44
C VAL A 329 -17.99 -0.17 2.01
N HIS A 330 -18.93 -1.09 1.87
CA HIS A 330 -19.50 -1.42 0.58
C HIS A 330 -20.45 -0.30 0.16
N VAL A 331 -20.22 0.28 -1.02
CA VAL A 331 -21.08 1.33 -1.57
C VAL A 331 -22.33 0.68 -2.15
N PRO A 332 -23.53 1.03 -1.66
CA PRO A 332 -24.77 0.47 -2.17
C PRO A 332 -24.99 0.77 -3.65
N LYS A 333 -25.82 -0.05 -4.29
CA LYS A 333 -26.26 0.17 -5.66
C LYS A 333 -26.94 1.53 -5.83
N ASP A 334 -26.78 2.12 -7.01
CA ASP A 334 -27.34 3.40 -7.43
C ASP A 334 -26.83 4.63 -6.65
N CYS A 335 -25.75 4.49 -5.86
CA CYS A 335 -25.06 5.59 -5.20
C CYS A 335 -23.83 6.08 -5.99
N ASN A 336 -23.65 7.40 -6.09
CA ASN A 336 -22.51 8.02 -6.79
C ASN A 336 -21.79 9.12 -6.00
N TRP A 337 -22.28 9.49 -4.82
CA TRP A 337 -21.49 10.25 -3.84
C TRP A 337 -21.82 9.81 -2.41
N ALA A 338 -20.91 10.13 -1.49
CA ALA A 338 -21.09 9.90 -0.07
C ALA A 338 -20.77 11.17 0.72
N VAL A 339 -21.33 11.24 1.91
CA VAL A 339 -21.18 12.35 2.84
C VAL A 339 -20.64 11.81 4.16
N LEU A 340 -19.41 12.21 4.49
CA LEU A 340 -18.83 12.00 5.82
C LEU A 340 -19.24 13.17 6.73
N SER A 341 -19.86 12.88 7.87
CA SER A 341 -20.18 13.88 8.89
C SER A 341 -19.78 13.41 10.28
N PHE A 342 -19.24 14.31 11.09
CA PHE A 342 -18.87 14.01 12.48
C PHE A 342 -18.81 15.28 13.33
N ARG A 343 -18.89 15.09 14.66
CA ARG A 343 -18.68 16.15 15.65
C ARG A 343 -17.31 16.00 16.32
N VAL A 344 -16.61 17.11 16.49
CA VAL A 344 -15.32 17.11 17.20
C VAL A 344 -15.55 17.27 18.70
N GLU A 345 -15.35 16.20 19.47
CA GLU A 345 -15.43 16.23 20.94
C GLU A 345 -14.17 16.88 21.52
N LYS A 346 -12.99 16.43 21.07
CA LYS A 346 -11.70 16.90 21.58
C LYS A 346 -10.69 16.99 20.46
N CYS A 347 -10.01 18.13 20.34
CA CYS A 347 -8.80 18.29 19.53
C CYS A 347 -7.96 19.46 20.04
N ASP A 348 -6.69 19.51 19.64
CA ASP A 348 -5.89 20.73 19.78
C ASP A 348 -6.46 21.86 18.88
N PRO A 349 -6.27 23.14 19.24
CA PRO A 349 -6.62 24.25 18.35
C PRO A 349 -5.89 24.12 17.00
N LEU A 350 -6.63 24.20 15.89
CA LEU A 350 -6.10 24.06 14.53
C LEU A 350 -5.45 22.68 14.25
N ALA A 351 -6.02 21.62 14.81
CA ALA A 351 -5.59 20.25 14.51
C ALA A 351 -5.70 19.96 13.01
N GLN A 352 -4.57 19.70 12.36
CA GLN A 352 -4.51 19.40 10.93
C GLN A 352 -4.80 17.91 10.70
N MET A 353 -5.78 17.66 9.85
CA MET A 353 -6.28 16.34 9.50
C MET A 353 -6.13 16.09 7.99
N VAL A 354 -6.07 14.81 7.65
CA VAL A 354 -6.11 14.33 6.28
C VAL A 354 -7.25 13.32 6.16
N PHE A 355 -8.15 13.58 5.23
CA PHE A 355 -9.11 12.60 4.72
C PHE A 355 -8.57 12.08 3.39
N HIS A 356 -8.60 10.76 3.24
CA HIS A 356 -8.27 10.12 1.99
C HIS A 356 -9.22 8.94 1.76
N SER A 357 -10.04 9.04 0.71
CA SER A 357 -10.85 7.93 0.23
C SER A 357 -10.29 7.32 -1.05
N VAL A 358 -10.35 5.99 -1.17
CA VAL A 358 -9.87 5.26 -2.36
C VAL A 358 -10.80 4.10 -2.68
N GLN A 359 -11.14 3.96 -3.98
CA GLN A 359 -11.81 2.80 -4.53
C GLN A 359 -10.95 2.11 -5.60
N LYS A 360 -10.90 0.78 -5.52
CA LYS A 360 -10.23 -0.03 -6.52
C LYS A 360 -11.20 -0.32 -7.66
N VAL A 361 -10.97 0.31 -8.81
CA VAL A 361 -11.69 0.01 -10.06
C VAL A 361 -10.76 -0.77 -11.00
N PRO A 362 -11.20 -1.92 -11.55
CA PRO A 362 -10.38 -2.71 -12.45
C PRO A 362 -9.82 -1.89 -13.62
N HIS A 363 -8.53 -2.09 -13.91
CA HIS A 363 -7.80 -1.42 -15.01
C HIS A 363 -7.75 0.11 -14.94
N GLN A 364 -8.02 0.70 -13.79
CA GLN A 364 -7.90 2.14 -13.56
C GLN A 364 -6.83 2.45 -12.53
N SER A 365 -6.22 3.63 -12.66
CA SER A 365 -5.38 4.20 -11.61
C SER A 365 -6.24 4.55 -10.39
N PHE A 366 -5.68 4.43 -9.19
CA PHE A 366 -6.37 4.85 -7.97
C PHE A 366 -6.67 6.36 -7.99
N HIS A 367 -5.84 7.17 -8.65
CA HIS A 367 -6.04 8.61 -8.84
C HIS A 367 -7.37 9.00 -9.51
N LEU A 368 -8.01 8.09 -10.25
CA LEU A 368 -9.30 8.37 -10.89
C LEU A 368 -10.48 8.19 -9.93
N ASN A 369 -10.27 7.47 -8.83
CA ASN A 369 -11.31 7.07 -7.88
C ASN A 369 -10.83 7.32 -6.43
N GLU A 370 -10.13 8.44 -6.24
CA GLU A 370 -9.70 8.94 -4.94
C GLU A 370 -10.29 10.32 -4.64
N ASP A 371 -10.40 10.63 -3.35
CA ASP A 371 -10.59 11.99 -2.88
C ASP A 371 -9.66 12.23 -1.70
N HIS A 372 -8.77 13.21 -1.84
CA HIS A 372 -7.72 13.53 -0.87
C HIS A 372 -7.86 14.98 -0.42
N LYS A 373 -8.08 15.18 0.88
CA LYS A 373 -8.33 16.50 1.44
C LYS A 373 -7.62 16.69 2.76
N GLN A 374 -6.86 17.78 2.84
CA GLN A 374 -6.33 18.29 4.10
C GLN A 374 -7.27 19.37 4.65
N PHE A 375 -7.53 19.33 5.95
CA PHE A 375 -8.41 20.30 6.60
C PHE A 375 -8.02 20.50 8.06
N SER A 376 -8.45 21.63 8.63
CA SER A 376 -8.21 21.97 10.03
C SER A 376 -9.47 21.74 10.86
N LEU A 377 -9.31 21.25 12.08
CA LEU A 377 -10.39 21.08 13.03
C LEU A 377 -10.19 22.00 14.25
N SER A 378 -11.31 22.40 14.83
CA SER A 378 -11.39 23.06 16.13
C SER A 378 -12.42 22.34 17.01
N PRO A 379 -12.29 22.39 18.35
CA PRO A 379 -13.21 21.71 19.25
C PRO A 379 -14.66 22.17 19.07
N GLY A 380 -15.61 21.24 19.15
CA GLY A 380 -17.04 21.53 19.11
C GLY A 380 -17.64 21.77 17.72
N ILE A 381 -16.84 21.80 16.65
CA ILE A 381 -17.33 21.96 15.28
C ILE A 381 -17.97 20.66 14.78
N GLU A 382 -19.06 20.80 14.03
CA GLU A 382 -19.57 19.76 13.14
C GLU A 382 -18.92 19.90 11.78
N TYR A 383 -18.29 18.83 11.31
CA TYR A 383 -17.61 18.79 10.03
C TYR A 383 -18.40 17.92 9.06
N THR A 384 -18.51 18.36 7.81
CA THR A 384 -19.12 17.58 6.73
C THR A 384 -18.27 17.67 5.47
N HIS A 385 -18.13 16.55 4.78
CA HIS A 385 -17.39 16.45 3.53
C HIS A 385 -18.07 15.48 2.58
N GLU A 386 -18.39 16.01 1.40
CA GLU A 386 -18.93 15.24 0.28
C GLU A 386 -17.80 14.79 -0.63
N PHE A 387 -17.86 13.56 -1.11
CA PHE A 387 -16.86 12.97 -2.01
C PHE A 387 -17.52 11.97 -2.96
N PRO A 388 -17.00 11.82 -4.20
CA PRO A 388 -17.57 10.89 -5.18
C PRO A 388 -17.35 9.43 -4.76
N VAL A 389 -18.28 8.56 -5.13
CA VAL A 389 -18.12 7.10 -4.96
C VAL A 389 -18.59 6.32 -6.17
N VAL A 390 -18.07 5.11 -6.32
CA VAL A 390 -18.51 4.12 -7.32
C VAL A 390 -19.38 3.07 -6.63
N GLN A 391 -20.61 2.88 -7.12
CA GLN A 391 -21.54 1.85 -6.65
C GLN A 391 -20.98 0.42 -6.77
N ASP A 392 -21.51 -0.50 -5.97
CA ASP A 392 -21.19 -1.94 -5.97
C ASP A 392 -19.69 -2.23 -5.78
N ARG A 393 -18.98 -1.32 -5.11
CA ARG A 393 -17.55 -1.38 -4.84
C ARG A 393 -17.27 -1.00 -3.40
N THR A 394 -16.18 -1.52 -2.85
CA THR A 394 -15.73 -1.13 -1.52
C THR A 394 -14.96 0.18 -1.57
N VAL A 395 -15.43 1.18 -0.81
CA VAL A 395 -14.68 2.41 -0.52
C VAL A 395 -13.88 2.24 0.77
N GLU A 396 -12.61 2.60 0.70
CA GLU A 396 -11.81 2.83 1.90
C GLU A 396 -11.94 4.30 2.28
N ILE A 397 -12.23 4.57 3.54
CA ILE A 397 -12.22 5.90 4.12
C ILE A 397 -11.17 5.93 5.20
N CYS A 398 -10.09 6.67 4.96
CA CYS A 398 -8.98 6.81 5.88
C CYS A 398 -8.92 8.23 6.44
N LEU A 399 -8.98 8.34 7.75
CA LEU A 399 -8.72 9.56 8.50
C LEU A 399 -7.37 9.43 9.20
N ALA A 400 -6.52 10.43 9.05
CA ALA A 400 -5.25 10.49 9.74
C ALA A 400 -4.95 11.91 10.20
N LYS A 401 -4.19 12.04 11.27
CA LYS A 401 -3.61 13.34 11.62
C LYS A 401 -2.50 13.68 10.63
N TYR A 402 -2.36 14.96 10.31
CA TYR A 402 -1.16 15.41 9.61
C TYR A 402 0.05 15.11 10.49
N TRP A 403 1.12 14.58 9.90
CA TRP A 403 2.25 14.03 10.66
C TRP A 403 2.87 15.03 11.64
N ALA A 404 2.82 16.34 11.35
CA ALA A 404 3.35 17.42 12.19
C ALA A 404 2.39 17.88 13.30
N SER A 405 1.13 17.44 13.28
CA SER A 405 0.11 17.86 14.26
C SER A 405 0.24 17.10 15.59
N SER A 406 0.24 17.85 16.70
CA SER A 406 0.29 17.40 18.10
C SER A 406 -1.07 16.96 18.64
N GLY A 407 -1.07 16.26 19.77
CA GLY A 407 -2.28 15.94 20.53
C GLY A 407 -3.14 14.82 19.92
N GLU A 408 -4.17 14.41 20.65
CA GLU A 408 -5.16 13.43 20.19
C GLU A 408 -6.40 14.14 19.65
N VAL A 409 -7.05 13.50 18.68
CA VAL A 409 -8.36 13.95 18.17
C VAL A 409 -9.38 12.87 18.48
N VAL A 410 -10.50 13.29 19.06
CA VAL A 410 -11.65 12.43 19.32
C VAL A 410 -12.85 12.96 18.55
N LEU A 411 -13.37 12.11 17.68
CA LEU A 411 -14.55 12.37 16.86
C LEU A 411 -15.71 11.54 17.40
N GLU A 412 -16.88 12.16 17.48
CA GLU A 412 -18.14 11.54 17.90
C GLU A 412 -19.17 11.59 16.78
N ASN A 413 -20.15 10.68 16.83
CA ASN A 413 -21.26 10.61 15.89
C ASN A 413 -20.79 10.64 14.43
N CYS A 414 -19.75 9.85 14.12
CA CYS A 414 -19.22 9.78 12.78
C CYS A 414 -20.17 8.97 11.90
N THR A 415 -20.69 9.60 10.86
CA THR A 415 -21.65 8.99 9.94
C THR A 415 -21.12 9.06 8.51
N ILE A 416 -21.36 7.99 7.75
CA ILE A 416 -21.15 7.98 6.31
C ILE A 416 -22.51 7.70 5.68
N SER A 417 -23.05 8.68 4.98
CA SER A 417 -24.32 8.55 4.26
C SER A 417 -24.07 8.44 2.77
N PHE A 418 -24.69 7.45 2.12
CA PHE A 418 -24.61 7.26 0.68
C PHE A 418 -25.82 7.85 -0.04
N HIS A 419 -25.55 8.49 -1.16
CA HIS A 419 -26.53 9.24 -1.94
C HIS A 419 -26.35 8.96 -3.43
N GLY A 420 -27.42 9.16 -4.20
CA GLY A 420 -27.50 8.65 -5.55
C GLY A 420 -28.45 9.41 -6.47
N ILE A 421 -27.91 9.97 -7.54
CA ILE A 421 -28.63 10.51 -8.69
C ILE A 421 -27.76 10.16 -9.90
N VAL A 422 -28.08 9.05 -10.57
CA VAL A 422 -27.26 8.47 -11.62
C VAL A 422 -27.94 8.65 -12.99
N PRO A 423 -27.29 9.31 -13.96
CA PRO A 423 -27.80 9.39 -15.32
C PRO A 423 -27.69 8.04 -16.06
N ILE A 424 -28.65 7.76 -16.95
CA ILE A 424 -28.69 6.57 -17.80
C ILE A 424 -28.78 7.03 -19.26
N PRO A 425 -27.74 6.80 -20.10
CA PRO A 425 -26.42 6.22 -19.77
C PRO A 425 -25.56 7.15 -18.89
N SER A 426 -24.54 6.59 -18.23
CA SER A 426 -23.64 7.33 -17.33
C SER A 426 -22.79 8.38 -18.05
N VAL A 427 -22.50 8.17 -19.34
CA VAL A 427 -21.84 9.12 -20.22
C VAL A 427 -22.88 9.84 -21.06
N ILE A 428 -22.97 11.16 -20.91
CA ILE A 428 -23.88 12.00 -21.69
C ILE A 428 -23.16 12.39 -22.99
N SER A 429 -23.62 11.83 -24.11
CA SER A 429 -23.16 12.20 -25.44
C SER A 429 -24.32 12.80 -26.23
N TRP A 430 -24.23 14.10 -26.54
CA TRP A 430 -25.26 14.82 -27.28
C TRP A 430 -24.73 15.22 -28.65
N GLU A 431 -25.28 14.61 -29.69
CA GLU A 431 -24.88 14.86 -31.08
C GLU A 431 -25.69 15.99 -31.72
N LYS A 432 -25.02 16.75 -32.60
CA LYS A 432 -25.59 17.91 -33.30
C LYS A 432 -26.90 17.60 -34.07
N CYS A 433 -27.06 16.38 -34.54
CA CYS A 433 -28.22 15.97 -35.33
C CYS A 433 -29.49 15.70 -34.50
N SER A 434 -29.40 15.69 -33.17
CA SER A 434 -30.52 15.46 -32.26
C SER A 434 -30.92 16.75 -31.55
N PRO A 435 -32.05 17.41 -31.91
CA PRO A 435 -32.44 18.69 -31.32
C PRO A 435 -32.83 18.58 -29.84
N VAL A 436 -33.19 17.37 -29.36
CA VAL A 436 -33.58 17.09 -27.98
C VAL A 436 -32.78 15.89 -27.48
N TYR A 437 -32.16 16.02 -26.31
CA TYR A 437 -31.55 14.91 -25.58
C TYR A 437 -32.41 14.53 -24.37
N LYS A 438 -32.91 13.30 -24.36
CA LYS A 438 -33.67 12.76 -23.22
C LYS A 438 -32.70 12.16 -22.21
N LEU A 439 -32.52 12.82 -21.07
CA LEU A 439 -31.74 12.30 -19.95
C LEU A 439 -32.65 11.49 -19.02
N MET A 440 -32.44 10.18 -18.96
CA MET A 440 -33.05 9.36 -17.91
C MET A 440 -32.17 9.44 -16.67
N VAL A 441 -32.78 9.60 -15.50
CA VAL A 441 -32.06 9.69 -14.22
C VAL A 441 -32.71 8.74 -13.24
N LYS A 442 -31.88 7.96 -12.56
CA LYS A 442 -32.29 7.08 -11.48
C LYS A 442 -31.85 7.68 -10.16
N CYS A 443 -32.81 7.87 -9.26
CA CYS A 443 -32.51 8.25 -7.89
C CYS A 443 -32.15 6.99 -7.11
N GLY A 444 -31.15 7.11 -6.23
CA GLY A 444 -30.65 6.04 -5.40
C GLY A 444 -31.63 5.70 -4.26
N PRO A 445 -31.15 5.00 -3.22
CA PRO A 445 -31.98 4.55 -2.10
C PRO A 445 -32.56 5.67 -1.22
N ARG A 446 -32.12 6.91 -1.40
CA ARG A 446 -32.62 8.09 -0.67
C ARG A 446 -33.38 9.02 -1.60
N SER A 447 -34.38 9.73 -1.06
CA SER A 447 -35.04 10.82 -1.77
C SER A 447 -34.08 12.01 -1.88
N GLU A 448 -33.73 12.39 -3.09
CA GLU A 448 -32.82 13.51 -3.35
C GLU A 448 -33.49 14.62 -4.17
N ARG A 449 -33.06 15.86 -3.95
CA ARG A 449 -33.52 17.00 -4.76
C ARG A 449 -32.71 17.06 -6.06
N PHE A 450 -33.35 16.72 -7.17
CA PHE A 450 -32.71 16.79 -8.49
C PHE A 450 -32.81 18.20 -9.09
N GLN A 451 -31.67 18.87 -9.27
CA GLN A 451 -31.56 20.18 -9.93
C GLN A 451 -30.32 20.22 -10.85
N PRO A 452 -30.41 19.67 -12.08
CA PRO A 452 -29.26 19.54 -12.97
C PRO A 452 -28.80 20.89 -13.52
N ILE A 453 -27.48 21.03 -13.72
CA ILE A 453 -26.85 22.19 -14.37
C ILE A 453 -25.89 21.65 -15.43
N MET A 454 -25.98 22.18 -16.66
CA MET A 454 -25.09 21.82 -17.77
C MET A 454 -24.33 23.06 -18.24
N ASN A 455 -22.99 22.99 -18.21
CA ASN A 455 -22.11 24.08 -18.62
C ASN A 455 -21.06 23.56 -19.62
N LEU A 456 -21.00 24.13 -20.82
CA LEU A 456 -19.97 23.83 -21.82
C LEU A 456 -18.76 24.73 -21.59
N LYS A 457 -17.67 24.19 -21.04
CA LYS A 457 -16.51 24.97 -20.59
C LYS A 457 -15.40 25.15 -21.65
N SER A 458 -15.31 24.26 -22.62
CA SER A 458 -14.20 24.22 -23.58
C SER A 458 -14.63 23.60 -24.91
N ILE A 459 -13.95 24.00 -25.98
CA ILE A 459 -14.11 23.43 -27.33
C ILE A 459 -12.81 22.69 -27.67
N THR A 460 -12.91 21.42 -28.02
CA THR A 460 -11.76 20.60 -28.45
C THR A 460 -11.80 20.41 -29.95
N VAL A 461 -10.72 20.75 -30.65
CA VAL A 461 -10.57 20.58 -32.10
C VAL A 461 -9.46 19.55 -32.34
N PRO A 462 -9.74 18.40 -32.99
CA PRO A 462 -8.70 17.43 -33.30
C PRO A 462 -7.73 18.02 -34.33
N LEU A 463 -6.43 17.94 -34.02
CA LEU A 463 -5.37 18.28 -34.96
C LEU A 463 -5.08 17.05 -35.84
N LYS A 464 -5.01 17.27 -37.15
CA LYS A 464 -4.69 16.24 -38.13
C LYS A 464 -3.19 16.07 -38.30
#